data_AF-A0A0C3HH80-F1
#
_entry.id   AF-A0A0C3HH80-F1
#
_cell.length_a   1.000
_cell.length_b   1.000
_cell.length_c   1.000
_cell.angle_alpha   90.00
_cell.angle_beta   90.00
_cell.angle_gamma   90.00
#
_symmetry.space_group_name_H-M   'P 1'
#
loop_
_entity.id
_entity.type
_entity.pdbx_description
1 polymer ?
#
loop_
_entity_poly.entity_id
_entity_poly.type
_entity_poly.pdbx_seq_one_letter_code
_entity_poly.pdbx_strand_id
1 'polypeptide(L)'
;MSFFRITLTRSGIGLPRRTRGVLEALGLRYRMQTVFYPVTPEVAGQIMKVKELVSVREVDKALTREELREERRPDPGYYVESAVPR
;
A
#
# COMPACT_ATOMS: atom_id res chain seq x y z
N MET A 1 18.84 1.63 1.23
CA MET A 1 17.85 1.91 2.29
C MET A 1 16.63 1.09 1.98
N SER A 2 16.16 0.28 2.93
CA SER A 2 14.94 -0.50 2.76
C SER A 2 13.69 0.30 3.16
N PHE A 3 12.53 -0.17 2.70
CA PHE A 3 11.23 0.42 2.93
C PHE A 3 10.27 -0.62 3.50
N PHE A 4 9.34 -0.18 4.35
CA PHE A 4 8.16 -0.96 4.69
C PHE A 4 7.09 -0.80 3.62
N ARG A 5 6.72 -1.90 2.95
CA ARG A 5 5.48 -2.02 2.18
C ARG A 5 4.35 -2.39 3.14
N ILE A 6 3.54 -1.41 3.50
CA ILE A 6 2.46 -1.56 4.49
C ILE A 6 1.13 -1.61 3.75
N THR A 7 0.34 -2.67 3.95
CA THR A 7 -1.00 -2.81 3.36
C THR A 7 -2.05 -2.95 4.44
N LEU A 8 -3.12 -2.15 4.38
CA LEU A 8 -4.25 -2.27 5.30
C LEU A 8 -5.12 -3.47 4.92
N THR A 9 -5.02 -4.57 5.66
CA THR A 9 -5.78 -5.81 5.37
C THR A 9 -7.14 -5.82 6.06
N ARG A 10 -7.25 -5.26 7.27
CA ARG A 10 -8.52 -5.17 8.02
C ARG A 10 -8.95 -3.74 8.26
N SER A 11 -10.26 -3.53 8.33
CA SER A 11 -10.83 -2.19 8.55
C SER A 11 -10.64 -1.75 10.00
N GLY A 12 -10.44 -0.44 10.20
CA GLY A 12 -10.50 0.20 11.51
C GLY A 12 -11.92 0.51 12.00
N ILE A 13 -12.96 -0.01 11.33
CA ILE A 13 -14.36 0.17 11.76
C ILE A 13 -14.55 -0.43 13.17
N GLY A 14 -15.33 0.26 14.02
CA GLY A 14 -15.53 -0.15 15.41
C GLY A 14 -14.32 -0.02 16.35
N LEU A 15 -13.14 0.36 15.85
CA LEU A 15 -11.95 0.55 16.70
C LEU A 15 -11.88 1.97 17.29
N PRO A 16 -11.17 2.15 18.42
CA PRO A 16 -10.99 3.44 19.05
C PRO A 16 -10.38 4.49 18.10
N ARG A 17 -10.72 5.77 18.33
CA ARG A 17 -10.20 6.91 17.55
C ARG A 17 -8.68 6.94 17.48
N ARG A 18 -7.98 6.51 18.54
CA ARG A 18 -6.52 6.45 18.59
C ARG A 18 -5.94 5.50 17.53
N THR A 19 -6.54 4.32 17.36
CA THR A 19 -6.12 3.34 16.35
C THR A 19 -6.38 3.87 14.94
N ARG A 20 -7.56 4.47 14.71
CA ARG A 20 -7.88 5.13 13.43
C ARG A 20 -6.92 6.27 13.10
N GLY A 21 -6.57 7.11 14.08
CA GLY A 21 -5.62 8.20 13.90
C GLY A 21 -4.22 7.71 13.49
N VAL A 22 -3.78 6.55 13.98
CA VAL A 22 -2.50 5.95 13.53
C VAL A 22 -2.60 5.50 12.07
N LEU A 23 -3.71 4.89 11.66
CA LEU A 23 -3.92 4.50 10.26
C LEU A 23 -3.95 5.73 9.33
N GLU A 24 -4.64 6.80 9.75
CA GLU A 24 -4.70 8.06 9.01
C GLU A 24 -3.32 8.72 8.89
N ALA A 25 -2.51 8.71 9.96
CA ALA A 25 -1.14 9.22 9.96
C ALA A 25 -0.21 8.44 9.02
N LEU A 26 -0.38 7.12 8.93
CA LEU A 26 0.29 6.27 7.94
C LEU A 26 -0.30 6.42 6.52
N GLY A 27 -1.33 7.24 6.31
CA GLY A 27 -1.97 7.44 5.01
C GLY A 27 -2.86 6.28 4.55
N LEU A 28 -3.20 5.34 5.43
CA LEU A 28 -4.05 4.18 5.16
C LEU A 28 -5.53 4.53 5.40
N ARG A 29 -6.22 4.96 4.35
CA ARG A 29 -7.63 5.42 4.40
C ARG A 29 -8.62 4.31 4.06
N TYR A 30 -8.28 3.44 3.11
CA TYR A 30 -9.18 2.39 2.62
C TYR A 30 -8.51 1.00 2.71
N ARG A 31 -9.33 -0.06 2.82
CA ARG A 31 -8.81 -1.43 2.81
C ARG A 31 -8.08 -1.74 1.51
N MET A 32 -7.08 -2.62 1.59
CA MET A 32 -6.20 -3.03 0.49
C MET A 32 -5.36 -1.89 -0.12
N GLN A 33 -5.33 -0.73 0.53
CA GLN A 33 -4.40 0.33 0.20
C GLN A 33 -2.99 -0.04 0.69
N THR A 34 -2.00 0.20 -0.16
CA THR A 34 -0.58 0.00 0.15
C THR A 34 0.13 1.34 0.18
N VAL A 35 0.98 1.54 1.18
CA VAL A 35 1.87 2.71 1.32
C VAL A 35 3.30 2.25 1.57
N PHE A 36 4.27 3.11 1.26
CA PHE A 36 5.68 2.85 1.46
C PHE A 36 6.29 3.92 2.35
N TYR A 37 7.06 3.48 3.35
CA TYR A 37 7.82 4.35 4.24
C TYR A 37 9.24 3.81 4.42
N PRO A 38 10.26 4.67 4.59
CA PRO A 38 11.60 4.20 4.92
C PRO A 38 11.58 3.43 6.24
N VAL A 39 12.47 2.44 6.37
CA VAL A 39 12.61 1.68 7.61
C VAL A 39 13.21 2.58 8.69
N THR A 40 12.36 3.10 9.57
CA THR A 40 12.75 3.90 10.73
C THR A 40 12.04 3.40 12.00
N PRO A 41 12.63 3.60 13.20
CA PRO A 41 12.00 3.22 14.47
C PRO A 41 10.64 3.89 14.69
N GLU A 42 10.45 5.12 14.21
CA GLU A 42 9.19 5.85 14.33
C GLU A 42 8.06 5.15 13.57
N VAL A 43 8.30 4.80 12.30
CA VAL A 43 7.33 4.08 11.47
C VAL A 43 7.07 2.69 12.04
N ALA A 44 8.11 1.99 12.50
CA ALA A 44 7.96 0.69 13.17
C ALA A 44 7.05 0.79 14.42
N GLY A 45 7.21 1.84 15.23
CA GLY A 45 6.36 2.10 16.39
C GLY A 45 4.90 2.39 16.02
N GLN A 46 4.65 3.08 14.91
CA GLN A 46 3.30 3.28 14.38
C GLN A 46 2.68 1.96 13.90
N ILE A 47 3.43 1.17 13.12
CA ILE A 47 3.02 -0.17 12.67
C ILE A 47 2.64 -1.06 13.84
N MET A 48 3.45 -1.09 14.91
CA MET A 48 3.20 -1.96 16.07
C MET A 48 1.89 -1.64 16.81
N LYS A 49 1.40 -0.40 16.74
CA LYS A 49 0.10 0.00 17.30
C LYS A 49 -1.10 -0.50 16.49
N VAL A 50 -0.89 -0.91 15.24
CA VAL A 50 -1.94 -1.35 14.31
C VAL A 50 -1.61 -2.71 13.65
N LYS A 51 -0.70 -3.48 14.24
CA LYS A 51 -0.13 -4.73 13.67
C LYS A 51 -1.19 -5.78 13.31
N GLU A 52 -2.33 -5.77 13.97
CA GLU A 52 -3.45 -6.70 13.74
C GLU A 52 -4.31 -6.31 12.53
N LEU A 53 -4.09 -5.11 11.96
CA LEU A 53 -4.84 -4.55 10.83
C LEU A 53 -4.03 -4.47 9.54
N VAL A 54 -2.69 -4.53 9.64
CA VAL A 54 -1.79 -4.32 8.52
C VAL A 54 -0.98 -5.57 8.21
N SER A 55 -0.61 -5.72 6.94
CA SER A 55 0.44 -6.64 6.50
C SER A 55 1.65 -5.81 6.11
N VAL A 56 2.83 -6.20 6.61
CA VAL A 56 4.08 -5.47 6.40
C VAL A 56 5.09 -6.40 5.73
N ARG A 57 5.78 -5.89 4.73
CA ARG A 57 6.94 -6.54 4.10
C ARG A 57 8.06 -5.52 3.97
N GLU A 58 9.29 -5.96 4.16
CA GLU A 58 10.46 -5.15 3.82
C GLU A 58 10.74 -5.27 2.31
N VAL A 59 11.05 -4.16 1.66
CA VAL A 59 11.37 -4.07 0.23
C VAL A 59 12.53 -3.12 0.00
N ASP A 60 13.30 -3.32 -1.07
CA ASP A 60 14.47 -2.48 -1.36
C ASP A 60 14.11 -1.08 -1.86
N LYS A 61 12.92 -0.94 -2.49
CA LYS A 61 12.48 0.30 -3.12
C LYS A 61 11.00 0.55 -2.82
N ALA A 62 10.67 1.82 -2.60
CA ALA A 62 9.28 2.28 -2.63
C ALA A 62 8.79 2.35 -4.07
N LEU A 63 7.61 1.78 -4.33
CA LEU A 63 6.97 1.90 -5.65
C LEU A 63 6.08 3.14 -5.68
N THR A 64 6.13 3.84 -6.81
CA THR A 64 5.19 4.91 -7.15
C THR A 64 3.80 4.34 -7.40
N ARG A 65 2.80 5.24 -7.42
CA ARG A 65 1.41 4.86 -7.72
C ARG A 65 1.25 4.27 -9.13
N GLU A 66 2.06 4.74 -10.08
CA GLU A 66 2.05 4.26 -11.47
C GLU A 66 2.67 2.87 -11.57
N GLU A 67 3.82 2.64 -10.94
CA GLU A 67 4.45 1.32 -10.87
C GLU A 67 3.56 0.29 -10.17
N LEU A 68 2.88 0.66 -9.07
CA LEU A 68 1.90 -0.20 -8.42
C LEU A 68 0.71 -0.54 -9.32
N ARG A 69 0.29 0.39 -10.18
CA ARG A 69 -0.81 0.16 -11.12
C ARG A 69 -0.37 -0.78 -12.24
N GLU A 70 0.87 -0.62 -12.71
CA GLU A 70 1.46 -1.51 -13.72
C GLU A 70 1.70 -2.92 -13.16
N GLU A 71 2.22 -3.05 -11.93
CA GLU A 71 2.39 -4.34 -11.23
C GLU A 71 1.07 -5.13 -11.17
N ARG A 72 -0.06 -4.42 -11.06
CA ARG A 72 -1.41 -5.01 -10.97
C ARG A 72 -2.08 -5.20 -12.33
N ARG A 73 -1.54 -4.64 -13.41
CA ARG A 73 -2.15 -4.74 -14.74
C ARG A 73 -1.90 -6.15 -15.28
N PRO A 74 -2.95 -6.91 -15.61
CA PRO A 74 -2.77 -8.19 -16.28
C PRO A 74 -2.28 -8.00 -17.72
N ASP A 75 -1.71 -9.05 -18.31
CA ASP A 75 -1.47 -9.06 -19.76
C ASP A 75 -2.80 -8.83 -20.50
N PRO A 76 -2.86 -7.89 -21.46
CA PRO A 76 -4.06 -7.65 -22.26
C PRO A 76 -4.59 -8.91 -22.97
N GLY A 77 -3.72 -9.85 -23.33
CA GLY A 77 -4.10 -11.09 -24.02
C GLY A 77 -4.48 -10.89 -25.50
N TYR A 78 -4.28 -9.70 -26.06
CA TYR A 78 -4.45 -9.39 -27.47
C TYR A 78 -3.40 -8.38 -27.93
N TYR A 79 -3.13 -8.35 -29.23
CA TYR A 79 -2.31 -7.32 -29.87
C TYR A 79 -3.10 -6.73 -31.03
N VAL A 80 -2.89 -5.44 -31.31
CA VAL A 80 -3.56 -4.73 -32.41
C VAL A 80 -2.68 -4.83 -33.65
N GLU A 81 -3.10 -5.60 -34.66
CA GLU A 81 -2.33 -5.82 -35.89
C GLU A 81 -2.18 -4.59 -36.76
N SER A 82 -3.27 -3.84 -36.93
CA SER A 82 -3.28 -2.57 -37.65
C SER A 82 -4.36 -1.68 -37.08
N ALA A 83 -4.01 -0.46 -36.69
CA ALA A 83 -5.01 0.53 -36.31
C ALA A 83 -5.80 0.95 -37.55
N VAL A 84 -7.13 0.83 -37.52
CA VAL A 84 -7.98 1.39 -38.57
C VAL A 84 -7.86 2.92 -38.50
N PRO A 85 -7.48 3.62 -39.58
CA PRO A 85 -7.43 5.07 -39.58
C PRO A 85 -8.84 5.63 -39.34
N ARG A 86 -8.93 6.63 -38.46
CA ARG A 86 -10.17 7.34 -38.12
C ARG A 86 -10.67 8.20 -39.27
#